data_AF-A0A846H3V7-F1
#
_entry.id   AF-A0A846H3V7-F1
#
_cell.length_a   1.000
_cell.length_b   1.000
_cell.length_c   1.000
_cell.angle_alpha   90.00
_cell.angle_beta   90.00
_cell.angle_gamma   90.00
#
_symmetry.space_group_name_H-M   'P 1'
#
loop_
_entity.id
_entity.type
_entity.pdbx_description
1 polymer ?
#
loop_
_entity_poly.entity_id
_entity_poly.type
_entity_poly.pdbx_seq_one_letter_code
_entity_poly.pdbx_strand_id
1 'polypeptide(L)'
;MLSKLRVQHYKSLFDIEVDLEPLTVFIGPNGSGKSNICEALFVLSNFLERLIINMNQQEIITFFAQSLIAVNTNQQKIESKLWQGKQDYLFFEVGCLPNIESQESISSISIHIEYPQRIVTINRQEYSGNTVNIKDKYTLNLRDFLVSNNYLDYPLAKAIRKVSIYDFAPISLSNNIPSTGGMDKTGQGIVDALADILLSNRKRFDELEERLTRLVPNIQRISLLRREDRTFLLELIDRYSEHHIPASDISDGTLRILAFLTALYQENTPSIICFEEIENGVHPWLLHKMMELLQIISTEGITGKPVQVLITTHSPVLLNYVEPHQVRAVELDTEGKTQIHALPIDSERFQKALEAYDGALGELWFTNVFGGNPV
;
A
#
# COMPACT_ATOMS: atom_id res chain seq x y z
N MET A 1 1.59 -1.66 -14.75
CA MET A 1 0.68 -1.49 -13.62
C MET A 1 -0.25 -2.69 -13.57
N LEU A 2 -0.75 -3.03 -12.39
CA LEU A 2 -1.76 -4.07 -12.25
C LEU A 2 -3.10 -3.53 -12.73
N SER A 3 -3.81 -4.28 -13.58
CA SER A 3 -5.16 -3.87 -14.00
C SER A 3 -6.25 -4.50 -13.16
N LYS A 4 -5.93 -5.57 -12.41
CA LYS A 4 -6.92 -6.37 -11.70
C LYS A 4 -6.26 -7.20 -10.61
N LEU A 5 -6.99 -7.41 -9.52
CA LEU A 5 -6.58 -8.18 -8.35
C LEU A 5 -7.74 -9.07 -7.92
N ARG A 6 -7.50 -10.38 -7.80
CA ARG A 6 -8.36 -11.28 -7.02
C ARG A 6 -7.72 -11.53 -5.67
N VAL A 7 -8.48 -11.68 -4.59
CA VAL A 7 -7.96 -12.17 -3.31
C VAL A 7 -8.98 -13.12 -2.71
N GLN A 8 -8.52 -14.27 -2.22
CA GLN A 8 -9.36 -15.22 -1.48
C GLN A 8 -8.80 -15.44 -0.08
N HIS A 9 -9.69 -15.76 0.85
CA HIS A 9 -9.37 -16.20 2.22
C HIS A 9 -8.24 -15.42 2.93
N TYR A 10 -8.19 -14.10 2.77
CA TYR A 10 -7.21 -13.24 3.42
C TYR A 10 -7.91 -12.22 4.33
N LYS A 11 -7.76 -12.38 5.65
CA LYS A 11 -8.45 -11.56 6.66
C LYS A 11 -9.97 -11.52 6.39
N SER A 12 -10.54 -10.35 6.10
CA SER A 12 -11.97 -10.20 5.75
C SER A 12 -12.30 -10.49 4.27
N LEU A 13 -11.28 -10.63 3.41
CA LEU A 13 -11.43 -10.87 1.98
C LEU A 13 -11.67 -12.36 1.72
N PHE A 14 -12.91 -12.74 1.48
CA PHE A 14 -13.29 -14.15 1.29
C PHE A 14 -13.05 -14.65 -0.15
N ASP A 15 -13.64 -13.98 -1.14
CA ASP A 15 -13.36 -14.14 -2.57
C ASP A 15 -13.75 -12.83 -3.26
N ILE A 16 -12.79 -11.92 -3.41
CA ILE A 16 -13.00 -10.61 -4.03
C ILE A 16 -12.24 -10.55 -5.34
N GLU A 17 -12.81 -9.86 -6.32
CA GLU A 17 -12.17 -9.56 -7.59
C GLU A 17 -12.39 -8.07 -7.89
N VAL A 18 -11.31 -7.33 -8.08
CA VAL A 18 -11.34 -5.87 -8.24
C VAL A 18 -10.48 -5.41 -9.39
N ASP A 19 -11.05 -4.58 -10.27
CA ASP A 19 -10.31 -3.90 -11.32
C ASP A 19 -9.56 -2.70 -10.72
N LEU A 20 -8.31 -2.49 -11.12
CA LEU A 20 -7.43 -1.45 -10.60
C LEU A 20 -7.09 -0.46 -11.72
N GLU A 21 -7.16 0.82 -11.37
CA GLU A 21 -6.75 1.95 -12.19
C GLU A 21 -5.34 2.42 -11.78
N PRO A 22 -4.69 3.30 -12.57
CA PRO A 22 -3.47 3.98 -12.13
C PRO A 22 -3.64 4.69 -10.78
N LEU A 23 -4.81 5.29 -10.55
CA LEU A 23 -5.27 5.78 -9.25
C LEU A 23 -6.60 5.10 -8.91
N THR A 24 -6.63 4.29 -7.85
CA THR A 24 -7.84 3.62 -7.37
C THR A 24 -8.18 4.08 -5.96
N VAL A 25 -9.43 4.48 -5.73
CA VAL A 25 -9.94 4.90 -4.43
C VAL A 25 -10.95 3.89 -3.90
N PHE A 26 -10.66 3.31 -2.74
CA PHE A 26 -11.56 2.44 -2.00
C PHE A 26 -12.35 3.27 -0.97
N ILE A 27 -13.67 3.27 -1.10
CA ILE A 27 -14.61 3.95 -0.19
C ILE A 27 -15.52 2.93 0.48
N GLY A 28 -15.81 3.07 1.77
CA GLY A 28 -16.63 2.10 2.51
C GLY A 28 -16.63 2.35 4.01
N PRO A 29 -17.53 1.74 4.82
CA PRO A 29 -17.53 1.88 6.28
C PRO A 29 -16.28 1.30 6.96
N ASN A 30 -16.04 1.65 8.22
CA ASN A 30 -14.90 1.15 9.00
C ASN A 30 -14.99 -0.38 9.10
N GLY A 31 -13.85 -1.06 8.95
CA GLY A 31 -13.80 -2.53 9.00
C GLY A 31 -14.35 -3.24 7.75
N SER A 32 -14.72 -2.53 6.67
CA SER A 32 -15.22 -3.18 5.44
C SER A 32 -14.16 -3.98 4.66
N GLY A 33 -12.88 -3.85 5.00
CA GLY A 33 -11.78 -4.60 4.38
C GLY A 33 -10.90 -3.80 3.41
N LYS A 34 -11.06 -2.47 3.32
CA LYS A 34 -10.25 -1.61 2.44
C LYS A 34 -8.74 -1.76 2.67
N SER A 35 -8.28 -1.64 3.92
CA SER A 35 -6.84 -1.81 4.26
C SER A 35 -6.34 -3.22 3.96
N ASN A 36 -7.18 -4.25 4.11
CA ASN A 36 -6.81 -5.63 3.80
C ASN A 36 -6.44 -5.83 2.31
N ILE A 37 -6.98 -5.02 1.40
CA ILE A 37 -6.65 -5.06 -0.04
C ILE A 37 -5.20 -4.60 -0.25
N CYS A 38 -4.84 -3.47 0.35
CA CYS A 38 -3.49 -2.91 0.31
C CYS A 38 -2.48 -3.87 0.95
N GLU A 39 -2.83 -4.44 2.10
CA GLU A 39 -2.00 -5.42 2.81
C GLU A 39 -1.79 -6.71 2.00
N ALA A 40 -2.81 -7.23 1.31
CA ALA A 40 -2.66 -8.41 0.46
C ALA A 40 -1.59 -8.20 -0.62
N LEU A 41 -1.60 -7.04 -1.28
CA LEU A 41 -0.57 -6.66 -2.26
C LEU A 41 0.81 -6.47 -1.63
N PHE A 42 0.88 -5.89 -0.44
CA PHE A 42 2.13 -5.70 0.28
C PHE A 42 2.79 -7.03 0.66
N VAL A 43 2.02 -7.95 1.25
CA VAL A 43 2.51 -9.27 1.65
C VAL A 43 3.02 -10.03 0.42
N LEU A 44 2.26 -9.97 -0.67
CA LEU A 44 2.64 -10.54 -1.96
C LEU A 44 3.99 -10.01 -2.47
N SER A 45 4.10 -8.68 -2.55
CA SER A 45 5.30 -8.01 -3.04
C SER A 45 6.52 -8.35 -2.20
N ASN A 46 6.39 -8.25 -0.88
CA ASN A 46 7.49 -8.52 0.05
C ASN A 46 7.91 -10.00 0.01
N PHE A 47 6.96 -10.92 -0.12
CA PHE A 47 7.27 -12.34 -0.29
C PHE A 47 8.12 -12.60 -1.54
N LEU A 48 7.71 -12.07 -2.69
CA LEU A 48 8.44 -12.23 -3.95
C LEU A 48 9.82 -11.58 -3.91
N GLU A 49 9.91 -10.38 -3.34
CA GLU A 49 11.17 -9.67 -3.15
C GLU A 49 12.14 -10.50 -2.32
N ARG A 50 11.70 -11.03 -1.17
CA ARG A 50 12.56 -11.88 -0.32
C ARG A 50 12.92 -13.20 -1.00
N LEU A 51 11.99 -13.83 -1.72
CA LEU A 51 12.25 -15.09 -2.45
C LEU A 51 13.36 -14.92 -3.49
N ILE A 52 13.42 -13.75 -4.14
CA ILE A 52 14.37 -13.48 -5.22
C ILE A 52 15.71 -12.93 -4.68
N ILE A 53 15.66 -12.01 -3.71
CA ILE A 53 16.83 -11.27 -3.21
C ILE A 53 17.51 -11.99 -2.03
N ASN A 54 16.75 -12.53 -1.08
CA ASN A 54 17.29 -13.08 0.17
C ASN A 54 17.49 -14.60 0.09
N MET A 55 18.68 -15.04 0.52
CA MET A 55 19.01 -16.47 0.65
C MET A 55 18.47 -17.07 1.96
N ASN A 56 18.04 -16.26 2.93
CA ASN A 56 17.61 -16.77 4.23
C ASN A 56 16.16 -17.26 4.20
N GLN A 57 16.00 -18.56 3.95
CA GLN A 57 14.73 -19.25 3.80
C GLN A 57 13.84 -19.20 5.06
N GLN A 58 14.45 -19.19 6.25
CA GLN A 58 13.71 -19.09 7.51
C GLN A 58 13.03 -17.74 7.67
N GLU A 59 13.67 -16.65 7.22
CA GLU A 59 13.07 -15.31 7.26
C GLU A 59 11.88 -15.18 6.32
N ILE A 60 11.94 -15.78 5.13
CA ILE A 60 10.84 -15.77 4.15
C ILE A 60 9.59 -16.45 4.72
N ILE A 61 9.75 -17.67 5.23
CA ILE A 61 8.65 -18.46 5.78
C ILE A 61 8.08 -17.78 7.02
N THR A 62 8.94 -17.25 7.90
CA THR A 62 8.51 -16.57 9.13
C THR A 62 7.75 -15.28 8.84
N PHE A 63 8.25 -14.43 7.93
CA PHE A 63 7.56 -13.19 7.54
C PHE A 63 6.17 -13.47 6.95
N PHE A 64 6.10 -14.45 6.04
CA PHE A 64 4.83 -14.83 5.42
C PHE A 64 3.86 -15.41 6.46
N ALA A 65 4.36 -16.23 7.39
CA ALA A 65 3.55 -16.80 8.46
C ALA A 65 2.96 -15.74 9.40
N GLN A 66 3.77 -14.76 9.79
CA GLN A 66 3.34 -13.63 10.61
C GLN A 66 2.29 -12.75 9.92
N SER A 67 2.33 -12.68 8.58
CA SER A 67 1.42 -11.87 7.78
C SER A 67 0.03 -12.51 7.57
N LEU A 68 -0.10 -13.81 7.86
CA LEU A 68 -1.33 -14.58 7.73
C LEU A 68 -2.06 -14.63 9.06
N ILE A 69 -2.85 -13.59 9.35
CA ILE A 69 -3.82 -13.65 10.45
C ILE A 69 -5.08 -14.32 9.90
N ALA A 70 -5.14 -15.62 10.11
CA ALA A 70 -6.24 -16.49 9.69
C ALA A 70 -7.53 -16.19 10.46
N VAL A 71 -8.59 -15.75 9.75
CA VAL A 71 -9.96 -15.85 10.26
C VAL A 71 -10.46 -17.26 9.95
N ASN A 72 -10.47 -18.11 10.98
CA ASN A 72 -10.96 -19.48 11.05
C ASN A 72 -10.12 -20.64 10.47
N THR A 73 -10.32 -21.79 11.14
CA THR A 73 -9.45 -22.97 11.31
C THR A 73 -9.43 -23.98 10.16
N ASN A 74 -9.82 -23.64 8.93
CA ASN A 74 -9.78 -24.61 7.81
C ASN A 74 -9.10 -24.01 6.57
N GLN A 75 -8.37 -24.86 5.84
CA GLN A 75 -7.60 -24.62 4.61
C GLN A 75 -7.81 -23.25 3.96
N GLN A 76 -6.76 -22.42 3.91
CA GLN A 76 -6.83 -21.07 3.36
C GLN A 76 -6.23 -21.04 1.95
N LYS A 77 -7.00 -20.56 0.98
CA LYS A 77 -6.54 -20.41 -0.41
C LYS A 77 -6.46 -18.92 -0.73
N ILE A 78 -5.28 -18.38 -1.00
CA ILE A 78 -5.12 -16.94 -1.32
C ILE A 78 -4.90 -16.76 -2.82
N GLU A 79 -5.98 -16.77 -3.57
CA GLU A 79 -5.89 -16.62 -5.02
C GLU A 79 -5.66 -15.17 -5.45
N SER A 80 -4.40 -14.81 -5.76
CA SER A 80 -4.02 -13.52 -6.35
C SER A 80 -3.96 -13.55 -7.88
N LYS A 81 -5.08 -13.39 -8.57
CA LYS A 81 -5.06 -13.23 -10.04
C LYS A 81 -4.71 -11.78 -10.41
N LEU A 82 -3.65 -11.62 -11.18
CA LEU A 82 -3.12 -10.33 -11.64
C LEU A 82 -3.18 -10.32 -13.17
N TRP A 83 -3.62 -9.23 -13.78
CA TRP A 83 -3.74 -9.14 -15.25
C TRP A 83 -2.93 -7.95 -15.80
N GLN A 84 -2.23 -8.17 -16.92
CA GLN A 84 -1.64 -7.10 -17.74
C GLN A 84 -1.48 -7.53 -19.22
N GLY A 85 -2.59 -7.52 -19.99
CA GLY A 85 -2.57 -7.66 -21.46
C GLY A 85 -2.34 -9.07 -22.04
N LYS A 86 -1.89 -10.04 -21.23
CA LYS A 86 -1.96 -11.50 -21.47
C LYS A 86 -2.34 -12.20 -20.15
N GLN A 87 -2.85 -13.44 -20.23
CA GLN A 87 -3.20 -14.27 -19.06
C GLN A 87 -1.94 -14.77 -18.33
N ASP A 88 -1.23 -13.87 -17.65
CA ASP A 88 -0.13 -14.21 -16.75
C ASP A 88 -0.62 -13.97 -15.31
N TYR A 89 -0.88 -15.01 -14.50
CA TYR A 89 -1.39 -14.88 -13.13
C TYR A 89 -0.46 -15.51 -12.10
N LEU A 90 -0.52 -15.04 -10.84
CA LEU A 90 0.34 -15.50 -9.77
C LEU A 90 -0.49 -16.02 -8.58
N PHE A 91 -0.75 -17.31 -8.56
CA PHE A 91 -1.62 -17.96 -7.60
C PHE A 91 -0.87 -18.32 -6.29
N PHE A 92 -1.39 -17.92 -5.13
CA PHE A 92 -0.86 -18.34 -3.83
C PHE A 92 -1.86 -19.26 -3.15
N GLU A 93 -1.38 -20.25 -2.42
CA GLU A 93 -2.22 -21.15 -1.65
C GLU A 93 -1.53 -21.48 -0.34
N VAL A 94 -2.23 -21.33 0.79
CA VAL A 94 -1.61 -21.53 2.10
C VAL A 94 -2.40 -22.51 2.94
N GLY A 95 -1.95 -23.75 2.98
CA GLY A 95 -2.53 -24.76 3.85
C GLY A 95 -2.18 -24.54 5.32
N CYS A 96 -3.14 -24.13 6.15
CA CYS A 96 -3.04 -24.17 7.62
C CYS A 96 -3.62 -25.49 8.16
N LEU A 97 -3.01 -26.08 9.19
CA LEU A 97 -3.57 -27.27 9.87
C LEU A 97 -4.70 -26.85 10.82
N PRO A 98 -5.78 -27.63 10.92
CA PRO A 98 -6.89 -27.32 11.82
C PRO A 98 -6.53 -27.73 13.26
N ASN A 99 -5.81 -26.87 14.01
CA ASN A 99 -5.99 -26.74 15.48
C ASN A 99 -5.14 -25.63 16.15
N ILE A 100 -5.88 -24.57 16.56
CA ILE A 100 -5.94 -23.85 17.85
C ILE A 100 -4.64 -23.30 18.52
N GLU A 101 -4.65 -21.96 18.64
CA GLU A 101 -4.02 -21.09 19.66
C GLU A 101 -2.56 -20.61 19.54
N SER A 102 -1.71 -21.14 18.66
CA SER A 102 -0.34 -20.63 18.54
C SER A 102 0.02 -20.12 17.14
N GLN A 103 0.91 -19.12 17.10
CA GLN A 103 1.55 -18.51 15.92
C GLN A 103 2.36 -19.53 15.05
N GLU A 104 2.31 -20.83 15.38
CA GLU A 104 3.08 -21.93 14.78
C GLU A 104 2.20 -22.92 13.96
N SER A 105 1.06 -22.47 13.44
CA SER A 105 0.02 -23.34 12.83
C SER A 105 -0.04 -23.33 11.29
N ILE A 106 1.07 -23.04 10.61
CA ILE A 106 1.14 -23.13 9.13
C ILE A 106 1.74 -24.46 8.72
N SER A 107 0.91 -25.29 8.09
CA SER A 107 1.25 -26.67 7.75
C SER A 107 1.90 -26.84 6.39
N SER A 108 1.54 -26.01 5.41
CA SER A 108 2.15 -25.95 4.09
C SER A 108 1.90 -24.58 3.46
N ILE A 109 2.92 -24.00 2.83
CA ILE A 109 2.78 -22.77 2.01
C ILE A 109 3.08 -23.18 0.59
N SER A 110 2.12 -23.09 -0.33
CA SER A 110 2.26 -23.43 -1.75
C SER A 110 2.13 -22.18 -2.63
N ILE A 111 3.11 -21.92 -3.48
CA ILE A 111 3.09 -20.76 -4.39
C ILE A 111 3.07 -21.24 -5.83
N HIS A 112 1.93 -21.07 -6.48
CA HIS A 112 1.67 -21.51 -7.83
C HIS A 112 1.83 -20.34 -8.81
N ILE A 113 2.96 -20.27 -9.50
CA ILE A 113 3.19 -19.21 -10.49
C ILE A 113 2.80 -19.76 -11.85
N GLU A 114 1.68 -19.36 -12.46
CA GLU A 114 1.40 -19.81 -13.83
C GLU A 114 2.29 -19.03 -14.81
N TYR A 115 3.43 -19.65 -15.11
CA TYR A 115 4.46 -19.15 -16.01
C TYR A 115 4.86 -20.27 -16.97
N PRO A 116 4.91 -20.01 -18.28
CA PRO A 116 3.99 -20.68 -19.21
C PRO A 116 3.75 -22.16 -18.82
N GLN A 117 2.61 -22.41 -18.17
CA GLN A 117 2.09 -23.74 -17.78
C GLN A 117 2.91 -24.54 -16.73
N ARG A 118 3.61 -23.91 -15.79
CA ARG A 118 4.33 -24.64 -14.72
C ARG A 118 3.88 -24.26 -13.33
N ILE A 119 3.26 -25.21 -12.63
CA ILE A 119 2.96 -25.09 -11.20
C ILE A 119 4.22 -25.36 -10.40
N VAL A 120 4.54 -24.46 -9.47
CA VAL A 120 5.53 -24.72 -8.42
C VAL A 120 4.77 -24.85 -7.10
N THR A 121 5.23 -25.74 -6.22
CA THR A 121 4.55 -25.98 -4.95
C THR A 121 5.63 -26.04 -3.88
N ILE A 122 5.65 -25.04 -3.02
CA ILE A 122 6.40 -25.14 -1.76
C ILE A 122 5.48 -25.90 -0.79
N ASN A 123 6.06 -26.72 0.08
CA ASN A 123 5.35 -27.37 1.16
C ASN A 123 6.27 -27.31 2.36
N ARG A 124 5.84 -26.67 3.45
CA ARG A 124 6.46 -26.90 4.77
C ARG A 124 6.03 -28.31 5.19
N GLN A 125 6.93 -29.09 5.78
CA GLN A 125 6.57 -30.30 6.53
C GLN A 125 7.13 -30.05 7.93
N GLU A 126 6.30 -29.89 8.96
CA GLU A 126 6.81 -29.84 10.33
C GLU A 126 6.22 -30.90 11.28
N TYR A 127 7.15 -31.77 11.67
CA TYR A 127 7.50 -32.33 12.98
C TYR A 127 6.58 -33.17 13.87
N SER A 128 7.12 -34.37 14.13
CA SER A 128 7.14 -35.05 15.43
C SER A 128 8.52 -34.84 16.12
N GLY A 129 8.64 -33.98 17.15
CA GLY A 129 9.80 -33.89 18.06
C GLY A 129 10.75 -32.67 17.93
N ASN A 130 11.60 -32.43 18.93
CA ASN A 130 12.46 -31.23 19.18
C ASN A 130 13.56 -30.88 18.14
N THR A 131 13.37 -31.13 16.84
CA THR A 131 14.28 -30.63 15.80
C THR A 131 13.45 -29.94 14.72
N VAL A 132 14.04 -29.05 13.93
CA VAL A 132 13.36 -28.37 12.81
C VAL A 132 14.11 -28.70 11.52
N ASN A 133 13.93 -29.90 11.00
CA ASN A 133 14.21 -30.30 9.61
C ASN A 133 13.19 -29.68 8.65
N ILE A 134 13.52 -28.48 8.15
CA ILE A 134 12.88 -27.90 6.96
C ILE A 134 13.32 -28.74 5.75
N LYS A 135 12.42 -29.52 5.15
CA LYS A 135 12.71 -30.19 3.86
C LYS A 135 12.42 -29.24 2.70
N ASP A 136 13.41 -28.40 2.41
CA ASP A 136 13.42 -27.39 1.36
C ASP A 136 13.73 -27.95 -0.05
N LYS A 137 12.91 -28.88 -0.58
CA LYS A 137 13.17 -29.40 -1.94
C LYS A 137 12.74 -28.43 -3.05
N TYR A 138 11.86 -27.47 -2.77
CA TYR A 138 11.15 -26.73 -3.82
C TYR A 138 11.40 -25.21 -3.83
N THR A 139 11.81 -24.58 -2.72
CA THR A 139 12.06 -23.12 -2.68
C THR A 139 13.29 -22.75 -3.50
N LEU A 140 14.40 -23.50 -3.32
CA LEU A 140 15.61 -23.32 -4.13
C LEU A 140 15.33 -23.56 -5.61
N ASN A 141 14.61 -24.62 -5.95
CA ASN A 141 14.23 -24.90 -7.34
C ASN A 141 13.32 -23.80 -7.93
N LEU A 142 12.40 -23.24 -7.14
CA LEU A 142 11.55 -22.13 -7.57
C LEU A 142 12.39 -20.87 -7.81
N ARG A 143 13.26 -20.51 -6.86
CA ARG A 143 14.14 -19.37 -6.99
C ARG A 143 15.05 -19.51 -8.20
N ASP A 144 15.73 -20.65 -8.33
CA ASP A 144 16.64 -20.91 -9.45
C ASP A 144 15.88 -20.87 -10.77
N PHE A 145 14.64 -21.37 -10.81
CA PHE A 145 13.76 -21.20 -11.95
C PHE A 145 13.46 -19.73 -12.24
N LEU A 146 13.00 -18.94 -11.26
CA LEU A 146 12.65 -17.53 -11.43
C LEU A 146 13.85 -16.68 -11.85
N VAL A 147 15.02 -16.92 -11.24
CA VAL A 147 16.28 -16.24 -11.56
C VAL A 147 16.77 -16.64 -12.94
N SER A 148 16.82 -17.95 -13.26
CA SER A 148 17.29 -18.43 -14.57
C SER A 148 16.40 -18.00 -15.73
N ASN A 149 15.12 -17.73 -15.45
CA ASN A 149 14.15 -17.26 -16.43
C ASN A 149 13.95 -15.72 -16.42
N ASN A 150 14.80 -14.97 -15.71
CA ASN A 150 14.72 -13.51 -15.62
C ASN A 150 13.33 -13.01 -15.23
N TYR A 151 12.68 -13.65 -14.25
CA TYR A 151 11.32 -13.29 -13.81
C TYR A 151 11.20 -11.80 -13.44
N LEU A 152 12.25 -11.19 -12.86
CA LEU A 152 12.28 -9.75 -12.53
C LEU A 152 12.06 -8.83 -13.74
N ASP A 153 12.30 -9.30 -14.96
CA ASP A 153 12.09 -8.53 -16.18
C ASP A 153 10.64 -8.57 -16.68
N TYR A 154 9.80 -9.46 -16.13
CA TYR A 154 8.42 -9.62 -16.55
C TYR A 154 7.55 -8.43 -16.11
N PRO A 155 6.52 -8.06 -16.91
CA PRO A 155 5.65 -6.93 -16.60
C PRO A 155 4.98 -7.06 -15.21
N LEU A 156 4.58 -8.27 -14.85
CA LEU A 156 3.97 -8.54 -13.55
C LEU A 156 4.94 -8.34 -12.39
N ALA A 157 6.14 -8.91 -12.48
CA ALA A 157 7.20 -8.72 -11.49
C ALA A 157 7.58 -7.25 -11.33
N LYS A 158 7.60 -6.50 -12.44
CA LYS A 158 7.79 -5.05 -12.44
C LYS A 158 6.64 -4.29 -11.77
N ALA A 159 5.39 -4.74 -11.97
CA ALA A 159 4.19 -4.13 -11.40
C ALA A 159 4.09 -4.29 -9.87
N ILE A 160 4.53 -5.43 -9.33
CA ILE A 160 4.52 -5.71 -7.87
C ILE A 160 5.90 -5.69 -7.23
N ARG A 161 6.90 -5.13 -7.93
CA ARG A 161 8.31 -5.12 -7.52
C ARG A 161 8.49 -4.62 -6.10
N LYS A 162 7.78 -3.53 -5.77
CA LYS A 162 7.79 -2.95 -4.44
C LYS A 162 6.45 -2.29 -4.19
N VAL A 163 5.74 -2.76 -3.19
CA VAL A 163 4.51 -2.17 -2.69
C VAL A 163 4.83 -1.51 -1.35
N SER A 164 4.38 -0.27 -1.16
CA SER A 164 4.54 0.45 0.11
C SER A 164 3.17 0.90 0.62
N ILE A 165 2.92 0.71 1.92
CA ILE A 165 1.70 1.15 2.58
C ILE A 165 2.08 2.27 3.56
N TYR A 166 1.33 3.36 3.54
CA TYR A 166 1.46 4.47 4.47
C TYR A 166 0.14 4.74 5.18
N ASP A 167 0.19 4.70 6.51
CA ASP A 167 -0.86 5.07 7.45
C ASP A 167 -0.22 6.03 8.47
N PHE A 168 -0.13 7.30 8.11
CA PHE A 168 0.68 8.25 8.85
C PHE A 168 0.12 8.55 10.24
N ALA A 169 0.93 8.29 11.26
CA ALA A 169 0.60 8.55 12.66
C ALA A 169 1.31 9.83 13.14
N PRO A 170 0.60 10.85 13.67
CA PRO A 170 1.22 12.11 14.09
C PRO A 170 2.37 11.92 15.08
N ILE A 171 2.19 11.03 16.06
CA ILE A 171 3.20 10.73 17.08
C ILE A 171 4.48 10.16 16.44
N SER A 172 4.36 9.26 15.46
CA SER A 172 5.51 8.70 14.75
C SER A 172 6.25 9.76 13.91
N LEU A 173 5.51 10.72 13.35
CA LEU A 173 6.07 11.80 12.53
C LEU A 173 6.78 12.86 13.36
N SER A 174 6.25 13.20 14.53
CA SER A 174 6.85 14.18 15.44
C SER A 174 8.08 13.64 16.18
N ASN A 175 8.14 12.32 16.35
CA ASN A 175 9.22 11.65 17.07
C ASN A 175 10.44 11.44 16.16
N ASN A 176 11.55 12.08 16.51
CA ASN A 176 12.85 11.89 15.85
C ASN A 176 13.52 10.57 16.26
N ILE A 177 12.79 9.46 16.31
CA ILE A 177 13.37 8.14 16.56
C ILE A 177 13.99 7.66 15.23
N PRO A 178 15.30 7.40 15.19
CA PRO A 178 15.95 6.88 14.00
C PRO A 178 15.34 5.54 13.60
N SER A 179 15.14 5.30 12.31
CA SER A 179 14.74 4.00 11.80
C SER A 179 15.85 3.37 10.98
N THR A 180 16.03 2.05 11.15
CA THR A 180 16.93 1.29 10.29
C THR A 180 16.21 1.01 8.98
N GLY A 181 16.48 1.80 7.93
CA GLY A 181 16.00 1.54 6.57
C GLY A 181 15.02 2.56 5.99
N GLY A 182 14.96 3.78 6.52
CA GLY A 182 14.13 4.87 6.01
C GLY A 182 12.73 4.88 6.61
N MET A 183 11.82 5.65 6.00
CA MET A 183 10.50 5.90 6.58
C MET A 183 9.60 4.66 6.52
N ASP A 184 9.09 4.24 7.68
CA ASP A 184 8.17 3.12 7.81
C ASP A 184 6.72 3.47 7.43
N LYS A 185 5.80 2.51 7.58
CA LYS A 185 4.37 2.71 7.25
C LYS A 185 3.71 3.83 8.05
N THR A 186 4.16 4.09 9.28
CA THR A 186 3.58 5.11 10.16
C THR A 186 4.18 6.49 9.96
N GLY A 187 5.25 6.58 9.17
CA GLY A 187 6.05 7.79 9.02
C GLY A 187 7.24 7.87 9.98
N GLN A 188 7.45 6.87 10.84
CA GLN A 188 8.64 6.83 11.70
C GLN A 188 9.89 6.74 10.83
N GLY A 189 10.90 7.55 11.15
CA GLY A 189 12.12 7.66 10.34
C GLY A 189 12.00 8.62 9.15
N ILE A 190 10.98 9.49 9.13
CA ILE A 190 10.85 10.56 8.14
C ILE A 190 12.11 11.42 8.02
N VAL A 191 12.79 11.68 9.14
CA VAL A 191 14.01 12.50 9.17
C VAL A 191 15.16 11.81 8.43
N ASP A 192 15.33 10.51 8.65
CA ASP A 192 16.34 9.70 7.94
C ASP A 192 16.01 9.62 6.45
N ALA A 193 14.74 9.42 6.09
CA ALA A 193 14.32 9.42 4.70
C ALA A 193 14.55 10.77 4.00
N LEU A 194 14.28 11.89 4.67
CA LEU A 194 14.58 13.23 4.15
C LEU A 194 16.09 13.46 4.01
N ALA A 195 16.88 13.00 4.98
CA ALA A 195 18.34 13.06 4.91
C ALA A 195 18.88 12.21 3.75
N ASP A 196 18.35 11.01 3.54
CA ASP A 196 18.70 10.14 2.42
C ASP A 196 18.39 10.81 1.08
N ILE A 197 17.20 11.42 0.94
CA ILE A 197 16.84 12.17 -0.29
C ILE A 197 17.82 13.33 -0.51
N LEU A 198 18.13 14.10 0.55
CA LEU A 198 19.06 15.24 0.48
C LEU A 198 20.47 14.81 0.08
N LEU A 199 20.97 13.71 0.66
CA LEU A 199 22.33 13.21 0.45
C LEU A 199 22.49 12.51 -0.90
N SER A 200 21.49 11.76 -1.33
CA SER A 200 21.56 11.04 -2.61
C SER A 200 21.25 11.93 -3.81
N ASN A 201 20.24 12.81 -3.72
CA ASN A 201 19.85 13.67 -4.83
C ASN A 201 19.28 15.01 -4.36
N ARG A 202 20.18 15.99 -4.21
CA ARG A 202 19.82 17.36 -3.81
C ARG A 202 18.73 18.01 -4.68
N LYS A 203 18.72 17.79 -5.99
CA LYS A 203 17.68 18.37 -6.86
C LYS A 203 16.28 17.85 -6.50
N ARG A 204 16.16 16.55 -6.21
CA ARG A 204 14.88 15.96 -5.76
C ARG A 204 14.47 16.50 -4.39
N PHE A 205 15.42 16.75 -3.49
CA PHE A 205 15.14 17.40 -2.22
C PHE A 205 14.62 18.83 -2.42
N ASP A 206 15.30 19.62 -3.26
CA ASP A 206 14.92 21.00 -3.57
C ASP A 206 13.50 21.04 -4.19
N GLU A 207 13.16 20.11 -5.09
CA GLU A 207 11.81 19.97 -5.65
C GLU A 207 10.76 19.60 -4.60
N LEU A 208 11.10 18.70 -3.66
CA LEU A 208 10.21 18.35 -2.55
C LEU A 208 9.94 19.56 -1.66
N GLU A 209 10.98 20.33 -1.31
CA GLU A 209 10.86 21.55 -0.51
C GLU A 209 10.02 22.60 -1.25
N GLU A 210 10.23 22.78 -2.55
CA GLU A 210 9.41 23.67 -3.37
C GLU A 210 7.93 23.25 -3.37
N ARG A 211 7.63 21.94 -3.46
CA ARG A 211 6.25 21.46 -3.36
C ARG A 211 5.67 21.69 -1.97
N LEU A 212 6.43 21.42 -0.90
CA LEU A 212 5.98 21.68 0.47
C LEU A 212 5.62 23.14 0.66
N THR A 213 6.49 24.06 0.24
CA THR A 213 6.29 25.51 0.42
C THR A 213 5.15 26.09 -0.43
N ARG A 214 4.76 25.41 -1.52
CA ARG A 214 3.53 25.72 -2.28
C ARG A 214 2.27 25.22 -1.57
N LEU A 215 2.32 24.04 -0.95
CA LEU A 215 1.20 23.47 -0.20
C LEU A 215 1.00 24.17 1.16
N VAL A 216 2.09 24.53 1.84
CA VAL A 216 2.08 25.19 3.16
C VAL A 216 2.88 26.50 3.06
N PRO A 217 2.26 27.60 2.59
CA PRO A 217 2.97 28.86 2.29
C PRO A 217 3.65 29.54 3.48
N ASN A 218 3.26 29.20 4.71
CA ASN A 218 3.89 29.73 5.91
C ASN A 218 5.31 29.15 6.12
N ILE A 219 5.61 28.01 5.51
CA ILE A 219 6.93 27.39 5.60
C ILE A 219 7.84 27.99 4.52
N GLN A 220 9.08 28.29 4.92
CA GLN A 220 10.14 28.79 4.05
C GLN A 220 11.02 27.66 3.50
N ARG A 221 11.49 26.77 4.38
CA ARG A 221 12.39 25.66 4.03
C ARG A 221 12.41 24.58 5.11
N ILE A 222 12.93 23.41 4.73
CA ILE A 222 13.19 22.28 5.62
C ILE A 222 14.63 22.40 6.13
N SER A 223 14.82 22.29 7.44
CA SER A 223 16.13 22.28 8.08
C SER A 223 16.37 20.91 8.72
N LEU A 224 17.45 20.24 8.30
CA LEU A 224 17.91 18.99 8.88
C LEU A 224 19.22 19.24 9.62
N LEU A 225 19.14 19.37 10.94
CA LEU A 225 20.30 19.63 11.79
C LEU A 225 20.98 18.32 12.19
N ARG A 226 22.25 18.17 11.85
CA ARG A 226 23.04 16.99 12.23
C ARG A 226 23.50 17.10 13.70
N ARG A 227 23.21 16.08 14.50
CA ARG A 227 23.63 15.94 15.90
C ARG A 227 24.98 15.22 16.01
N GLU A 228 25.59 15.29 17.20
CA GLU A 228 26.89 14.67 17.51
C GLU A 228 26.87 13.14 17.39
N ASP A 229 25.72 12.52 17.70
CA ASP A 229 25.47 11.08 17.57
C ASP A 229 25.23 10.63 16.11
N ARG A 230 25.41 11.53 15.14
CA ARG A 230 25.18 11.34 13.70
C ARG A 230 23.71 11.18 13.32
N THR A 231 22.77 11.45 14.22
CA THR A 231 21.34 11.56 13.88
C THR A 231 21.02 12.94 13.33
N PHE A 232 19.85 13.08 12.71
CA PHE A 232 19.33 14.36 12.23
C PHE A 232 18.12 14.79 13.07
N LEU A 233 17.94 16.10 13.20
CA LEU A 233 16.75 16.73 13.77
C LEU A 233 16.01 17.46 12.66
N LEU A 234 14.70 17.21 12.56
CA LEU A 234 13.82 17.94 11.66
C LEU A 234 13.32 19.24 12.31
N GLU A 235 13.53 20.34 11.59
CA GLU A 235 12.91 21.64 11.87
C GLU A 235 12.35 22.23 10.59
N LEU A 236 11.24 22.97 10.69
CA LEU A 236 10.75 23.81 9.61
C LEU A 236 11.02 25.27 9.95
N ILE A 237 11.48 26.04 8.97
CA ILE A 237 11.74 27.46 9.15
C ILE A 237 10.52 28.23 8.67
N ASP A 238 9.96 29.05 9.56
CA ASP A 238 8.81 29.91 9.26
C ASP A 238 9.21 31.08 8.35
N ARG A 239 8.38 31.37 7.35
CA ARG A 239 8.64 32.39 6.33
C ARG A 239 8.62 33.82 6.84
N TYR A 240 7.83 34.11 7.87
CA TYR A 240 7.61 35.48 8.32
C TYR A 240 8.48 35.86 9.51
N SER A 241 8.78 34.89 10.38
CA SER A 241 9.53 35.10 11.62
C SER A 241 10.96 34.55 11.58
N GLU A 242 11.31 33.76 10.57
CA GLU A 242 12.55 32.96 10.50
C GLU A 242 12.75 32.02 11.71
N HIS A 243 11.67 31.78 12.48
CA HIS A 243 11.71 30.92 13.64
C HIS A 243 11.88 29.46 13.22
N HIS A 244 12.72 28.75 13.96
CA HIS A 244 12.93 27.31 13.80
C HIS A 244 11.88 26.54 14.60
N ILE A 245 10.96 25.88 13.90
CA ILE A 245 9.89 25.09 14.49
C ILE A 245 10.35 23.64 14.56
N PRO A 246 10.61 23.07 15.75
CA PRO A 246 10.99 21.68 15.89
C PRO A 246 9.83 20.74 15.52
N ALA A 247 10.14 19.52 15.09
CA ALA A 247 9.13 18.54 14.66
C ALA A 247 7.98 18.29 15.66
N SER A 248 8.23 18.43 16.97
CA SER A 248 7.20 18.31 18.02
C SER A 248 6.13 19.39 17.99
N ASP A 249 6.45 20.55 17.41
CA ASP A 249 5.63 21.76 17.46
C ASP A 249 5.00 22.06 16.08
N ILE A 250 5.32 21.26 15.06
CA ILE A 250 4.69 21.33 13.73
C ILE A 250 3.28 20.74 13.82
N SER A 251 2.29 21.42 13.23
CA SER A 251 0.93 20.90 13.13
C SER A 251 0.87 19.52 12.45
N ASP A 252 0.03 18.61 12.94
CA ASP A 252 -0.20 17.27 12.38
C ASP A 252 -0.41 17.27 10.86
N GLY A 253 -1.25 18.18 10.34
CA GLY A 253 -1.51 18.29 8.91
C GLY A 253 -0.24 18.60 8.11
N THR A 254 0.61 19.51 8.59
CA THR A 254 1.89 19.85 7.94
C THR A 254 2.87 18.68 7.99
N LEU A 255 2.96 17.96 9.12
CA LEU A 255 3.78 16.74 9.22
C LEU A 255 3.30 15.66 8.25
N ARG A 256 1.98 15.47 8.11
CA ARG A 256 1.40 14.51 7.16
C ARG A 256 1.67 14.89 5.71
N ILE A 257 1.59 16.17 5.35
CA ILE A 257 1.96 16.65 4.01
C ILE A 257 3.45 16.40 3.74
N LEU A 258 4.31 16.69 4.71
CA LEU A 258 5.75 16.41 4.59
C LEU A 258 5.99 14.91 4.41
N ALA A 259 5.35 14.05 5.21
CA ALA A 259 5.47 12.61 5.10
C ALA A 259 4.97 12.08 3.75
N PHE A 260 3.84 12.60 3.28
CA PHE A 260 3.28 12.31 1.97
C PHE A 260 4.28 12.66 0.85
N LEU A 261 4.85 13.86 0.86
CA LEU A 261 5.88 14.25 -0.12
C LEU A 261 7.14 13.40 0.03
N THR A 262 7.60 13.11 1.25
CA THR A 262 8.77 12.25 1.48
C THR A 262 8.55 10.87 0.88
N ALA A 263 7.40 10.22 1.11
CA ALA A 263 7.04 8.91 0.54
C ALA A 263 7.14 8.89 -0.99
N LEU A 264 6.70 9.98 -1.62
CA LEU A 264 6.70 10.16 -3.06
C LEU A 264 8.11 10.38 -3.65
N TYR A 265 9.00 11.03 -2.91
CA TYR A 265 10.33 11.43 -3.38
C TYR A 265 11.46 10.47 -3.04
N GLN A 266 11.19 9.37 -2.32
CA GLN A 266 12.20 8.36 -2.02
C GLN A 266 12.84 7.76 -3.29
N GLU A 267 14.13 7.43 -3.22
CA GLU A 267 14.89 6.89 -4.36
C GLU A 267 14.37 5.55 -4.87
N ASN A 268 14.06 4.66 -3.93
CA ASN A 268 13.45 3.36 -4.23
C ASN A 268 11.94 3.51 -4.40
N THR A 269 11.54 4.32 -5.38
CA THR A 269 10.14 4.61 -5.66
C THR A 269 9.41 3.30 -5.93
N PRO A 270 8.39 2.96 -5.12
CA PRO A 270 7.66 1.71 -5.25
C PRO A 270 6.86 1.69 -6.56
N SER A 271 6.53 0.48 -7.04
CA SER A 271 5.65 0.31 -8.20
C SER A 271 4.18 0.56 -7.85
N ILE A 272 3.82 0.35 -6.58
CA ILE A 272 2.49 0.65 -6.02
C ILE A 272 2.64 1.34 -4.66
N ILE A 273 1.92 2.43 -4.45
CA ILE A 273 1.79 3.10 -3.15
C ILE A 273 0.34 2.99 -2.69
N CYS A 274 0.17 2.53 -1.45
CA CYS A 274 -1.10 2.51 -0.76
C CYS A 274 -1.10 3.59 0.32
N PHE A 275 -2.06 4.51 0.30
CA PHE A 275 -2.30 5.47 1.38
C PHE A 275 -3.57 5.10 2.12
N GLU A 276 -3.47 4.90 3.43
CA GLU A 276 -4.62 4.64 4.28
C GLU A 276 -5.18 5.93 4.88
N GLU A 277 -6.50 6.09 4.80
CA GLU A 277 -7.26 7.22 5.36
C GLU A 277 -6.55 8.57 5.13
N ILE A 278 -6.18 8.83 3.87
CA ILE A 278 -5.30 9.93 3.47
C ILE A 278 -5.85 11.32 3.88
N GLU A 279 -7.16 11.43 4.07
CA GLU A 279 -7.85 12.63 4.55
C GLU A 279 -7.57 12.98 6.02
N ASN A 280 -7.13 12.02 6.84
CA ASN A 280 -7.11 12.19 8.29
C ASN A 280 -6.16 13.31 8.69
N GLY A 281 -6.64 14.24 9.53
CA GLY A 281 -5.83 15.37 10.02
C GLY A 281 -5.38 16.36 8.94
N VAL A 282 -5.93 16.27 7.72
CA VAL A 282 -5.60 17.16 6.60
C VAL A 282 -6.80 18.07 6.27
N HIS A 283 -6.53 19.37 6.11
CA HIS A 283 -7.56 20.33 5.72
C HIS A 283 -8.09 20.02 4.30
N PRO A 284 -9.41 20.15 4.01
CA PRO A 284 -10.00 19.82 2.71
C PRO A 284 -9.30 20.45 1.49
N TRP A 285 -8.85 21.70 1.61
CA TRP A 285 -8.10 22.37 0.55
C TRP A 285 -6.74 21.71 0.26
N LEU A 286 -6.03 21.26 1.29
CA LEU A 286 -4.77 20.53 1.12
C LEU A 286 -5.03 19.15 0.52
N LEU A 287 -6.10 18.47 0.96
CA LEU A 287 -6.51 17.18 0.42
C LEU A 287 -6.74 17.25 -1.10
N HIS A 288 -7.43 18.29 -1.58
CA HIS A 288 -7.60 18.54 -3.01
C HIS A 288 -6.24 18.60 -3.74
N LYS A 289 -5.26 19.33 -3.20
CA LYS A 289 -3.92 19.43 -3.79
C LYS A 289 -3.12 18.13 -3.73
N MET A 290 -3.29 17.34 -2.68
CA MET A 290 -2.73 15.99 -2.62
C MET A 290 -3.32 15.10 -3.71
N MET A 291 -4.63 15.16 -3.95
CA MET A 291 -5.28 14.38 -5.00
C MET A 291 -4.80 14.79 -6.40
N GLU A 292 -4.66 16.09 -6.69
CA GLU A 292 -4.05 16.57 -7.95
C GLU A 292 -2.64 15.98 -8.14
N LEU A 293 -1.83 15.96 -7.08
CA LEU A 293 -0.48 15.37 -7.15
C LEU A 293 -0.55 13.87 -7.42
N LEU A 294 -1.42 13.12 -6.74
CA LEU A 294 -1.56 11.68 -6.95
C LEU A 294 -2.03 11.33 -8.36
N GLN A 295 -2.91 12.14 -8.95
CA GLN A 295 -3.30 11.98 -10.36
C GLN A 295 -2.07 12.09 -11.28
N ILE A 296 -1.27 13.15 -11.16
CA ILE A 296 -0.05 13.36 -11.97
C ILE A 296 0.94 12.20 -11.75
N ILE A 297 1.10 11.75 -10.52
CA ILE A 297 2.05 10.67 -10.17
C ILE A 297 1.61 9.34 -10.76
N SER A 298 0.30 9.10 -10.80
CA SER A 298 -0.28 7.88 -11.35
C SER A 298 -0.16 7.78 -12.87
N THR A 299 -0.05 8.90 -13.58
CA THR A 299 -0.03 8.93 -15.05
C THR A 299 1.35 9.27 -15.62
N GLU A 300 2.00 10.31 -15.09
CA GLU A 300 3.27 10.86 -15.57
C GLU A 300 4.46 10.42 -14.69
N GLY A 301 4.20 10.27 -13.39
CA GLY A 301 5.23 9.98 -12.39
C GLY A 301 6.07 11.20 -12.01
N ILE A 302 6.75 11.12 -10.86
CA ILE A 302 7.58 12.24 -10.36
C ILE A 302 8.92 12.31 -11.10
N THR A 303 9.50 11.16 -11.40
CA THR A 303 10.81 11.02 -12.07
C THR A 303 10.68 10.39 -13.47
N GLY A 304 9.53 10.58 -14.13
CA GLY A 304 9.25 10.02 -15.45
C GLY A 304 8.88 8.53 -15.48
N LYS A 305 8.52 7.96 -14.32
CA LYS A 305 7.94 6.61 -14.22
C LYS A 305 6.65 6.68 -13.40
N PRO A 306 5.50 6.33 -13.97
CA PRO A 306 4.24 6.40 -13.26
C PRO A 306 4.18 5.34 -12.16
N VAL A 307 3.57 5.70 -11.04
CA VAL A 307 3.44 4.85 -9.85
C VAL A 307 1.96 4.55 -9.64
N GLN A 308 1.60 3.29 -9.46
CA GLN A 308 0.20 2.97 -9.20
C GLN A 308 -0.17 3.39 -7.78
N VAL A 309 -1.29 4.08 -7.61
CA VAL A 309 -1.73 4.63 -6.33
C VAL A 309 -3.05 3.99 -5.93
N LEU A 310 -3.07 3.42 -4.73
CA LEU A 310 -4.28 2.90 -4.08
C LEU A 310 -4.54 3.75 -2.83
N ILE A 311 -5.78 4.19 -2.65
CA ILE A 311 -6.15 5.01 -1.49
C ILE A 311 -7.33 4.35 -0.80
N THR A 312 -7.30 4.26 0.52
CA THR A 312 -8.48 3.97 1.32
C THR A 312 -9.00 5.27 1.93
N THR A 313 -10.32 5.44 1.94
CA THR A 313 -10.94 6.65 2.48
C THR A 313 -12.32 6.36 3.04
N HIS A 314 -12.75 7.24 3.93
CA HIS A 314 -14.09 7.40 4.47
C HIS A 314 -14.67 8.79 4.15
N SER A 315 -13.91 9.61 3.41
CA SER A 315 -14.21 11.02 3.20
C SER A 315 -15.08 11.22 1.97
N PRO A 316 -16.33 11.69 2.12
CA PRO A 316 -17.13 12.12 0.97
C PRO A 316 -16.47 13.29 0.24
N VAL A 317 -15.75 14.15 0.96
CA VAL A 317 -15.04 15.30 0.37
C VAL A 317 -13.95 14.84 -0.60
N LEU A 318 -13.27 13.73 -0.31
CA LEU A 318 -12.25 13.17 -1.21
C LEU A 318 -12.86 12.71 -2.54
N LEU A 319 -14.06 12.11 -2.49
CA LEU A 319 -14.74 11.59 -3.68
C LEU A 319 -15.02 12.69 -4.73
N ASN A 320 -15.14 13.95 -4.29
CA ASN A 320 -15.35 15.08 -5.19
C ASN A 320 -14.07 15.49 -5.97
N TYR A 321 -12.93 14.82 -5.73
CA TYR A 321 -11.66 15.07 -6.42
C TYR A 321 -11.22 13.90 -7.32
N VAL A 322 -12.08 12.92 -7.55
CA VAL A 322 -11.80 11.74 -8.38
C VAL A 322 -12.93 11.45 -9.36
N GLU A 323 -12.58 10.74 -10.42
CA GLU A 323 -13.55 10.32 -11.43
C GLU A 323 -14.27 9.03 -10.98
N PRO A 324 -15.55 8.83 -11.37
CA PRO A 324 -16.32 7.65 -10.97
C PRO A 324 -15.62 6.30 -11.26
N HIS A 325 -14.88 6.21 -12.38
CA HIS A 325 -14.18 4.99 -12.78
C HIS A 325 -12.98 4.65 -11.89
N GLN A 326 -12.47 5.61 -11.13
CA GLN A 326 -11.38 5.43 -10.17
C GLN A 326 -11.88 4.88 -8.82
N VAL A 327 -13.19 4.90 -8.56
CA VAL A 327 -13.75 4.55 -7.26
C VAL A 327 -14.18 3.08 -7.22
N ARG A 328 -13.95 2.44 -6.07
CA ARG A 328 -14.43 1.10 -5.71
C ARG A 328 -15.15 1.19 -4.38
N ALA A 329 -16.45 0.90 -4.37
CA ALA A 329 -17.24 0.81 -3.16
C ALA A 329 -16.96 -0.52 -2.45
N VAL A 330 -16.75 -0.47 -1.14
CA VAL A 330 -16.38 -1.62 -0.30
C VAL A 330 -17.35 -1.74 0.86
N GLU A 331 -18.05 -2.86 0.96
CA GLU A 331 -19.06 -3.12 1.98
C GLU A 331 -18.95 -4.53 2.56
N LEU A 332 -19.72 -4.83 3.61
CA LEU A 332 -19.83 -6.16 4.17
C LEU A 332 -21.20 -6.74 3.78
N ASP A 333 -21.22 -7.99 3.33
CA ASP A 333 -22.47 -8.72 3.15
C ASP A 333 -23.07 -9.16 4.50
N THR A 334 -24.24 -9.82 4.44
CA THR A 334 -24.95 -10.32 5.62
C THR A 334 -24.18 -11.38 6.41
N GLU A 335 -23.16 -11.99 5.81
CA GLU A 335 -22.29 -12.98 6.45
C GLU A 335 -20.99 -12.35 6.96
N GLY A 336 -20.83 -11.03 6.83
CA GLY A 336 -19.64 -10.29 7.25
C GLY A 336 -18.46 -10.42 6.29
N LYS A 337 -18.69 -10.82 5.04
CA LYS A 337 -17.64 -10.93 4.02
C LYS A 337 -17.53 -9.61 3.24
N THR A 338 -16.30 -9.21 2.94
CA THR A 338 -16.04 -8.03 2.12
C THR A 338 -16.55 -8.21 0.69
N GLN A 339 -17.35 -7.25 0.23
CA GLN A 339 -17.80 -7.11 -1.16
C GLN A 339 -17.20 -5.83 -1.74
N ILE A 340 -16.76 -5.88 -3.00
CA ILE A 340 -16.14 -4.75 -3.70
C ILE A 340 -16.80 -4.58 -5.07
N HIS A 341 -17.25 -3.37 -5.36
CA HIS A 341 -17.95 -3.07 -6.60
C HIS A 341 -17.39 -1.80 -7.25
N ALA A 342 -17.24 -1.83 -8.57
CA ALA A 342 -17.06 -0.61 -9.35
C ALA A 342 -18.36 0.19 -9.35
N LEU A 343 -18.25 1.52 -9.47
CA LEU A 343 -19.42 2.37 -9.58
C LEU A 343 -20.16 2.02 -10.89
N PRO A 344 -21.51 1.97 -10.89
CA PRO A 344 -22.28 1.59 -12.06
C PRO A 344 -22.41 2.75 -13.05
N ILE A 345 -21.30 3.19 -13.63
CA ILE A 345 -21.19 4.42 -14.44
C ILE A 345 -22.07 4.38 -15.70
N ASP A 346 -22.28 3.19 -16.26
CA ASP A 346 -23.13 2.97 -17.42
C ASP A 346 -24.63 2.91 -17.08
N SER A 347 -24.99 2.95 -15.80
CA SER A 347 -26.39 2.91 -15.36
C SER A 347 -27.05 4.28 -15.52
N GLU A 348 -28.17 4.32 -16.24
CA GLU A 348 -29.00 5.53 -16.37
C GLU A 348 -29.41 6.09 -15.00
N ARG A 349 -29.66 5.20 -14.02
CA ARG A 349 -29.98 5.61 -12.65
C ARG A 349 -28.82 6.35 -11.99
N PHE A 350 -27.59 5.85 -12.17
CA PHE A 350 -26.40 6.47 -11.60
C PHE A 350 -26.11 7.81 -12.28
N GLN A 351 -26.17 7.88 -13.60
CA GLN A 351 -25.93 9.11 -14.36
C GLN A 351 -26.92 10.22 -13.98
N LYS A 352 -28.23 9.91 -13.93
CA LYS A 352 -29.25 10.87 -13.49
C LYS A 352 -29.03 11.33 -12.05
N ALA A 353 -28.59 10.43 -11.18
CA ALA A 353 -28.29 10.81 -9.80
C ALA A 353 -27.05 11.71 -9.74
N LEU A 354 -25.98 11.36 -10.45
CA LEU A 354 -24.76 12.17 -10.53
C LEU A 354 -25.05 13.58 -11.07
N GLU A 355 -25.87 13.69 -12.12
CA GLU A 355 -26.34 14.98 -12.66
C GLU A 355 -27.17 15.77 -11.63
N ALA A 356 -28.06 15.11 -10.88
CA ALA A 356 -28.88 15.76 -9.86
C ALA A 356 -28.08 16.32 -8.67
N TYR A 357 -26.87 15.81 -8.45
CA TYR A 357 -25.92 16.29 -7.43
C TYR A 357 -24.75 17.09 -8.04
N ASP A 358 -24.92 17.64 -9.25
CA ASP A 358 -23.91 18.47 -9.94
C ASP A 358 -22.53 17.80 -10.07
N GLY A 359 -22.50 16.46 -10.21
CA GLY A 359 -21.26 15.69 -10.31
C GLY A 359 -20.61 15.36 -8.96
N ALA A 360 -21.21 15.75 -7.83
CA ALA A 360 -20.62 15.56 -6.51
C ALA A 360 -20.83 14.12 -5.99
N LEU A 361 -19.80 13.28 -6.19
CA LEU A 361 -19.79 11.87 -5.75
C LEU A 361 -19.90 11.71 -4.22
N GLY A 362 -19.38 12.67 -3.46
CA GLY A 362 -19.43 12.66 -1.99
C GLY A 362 -20.85 12.66 -1.46
N GLU A 363 -21.69 13.53 -2.02
CA GLU A 363 -23.09 13.71 -1.69
C GLU A 363 -23.89 12.48 -2.16
N LEU A 364 -23.58 11.98 -3.35
CA LEU A 364 -24.18 10.78 -3.90
C LEU A 364 -23.89 9.55 -3.03
N TRP A 365 -22.74 9.49 -2.36
CA TRP A 365 -22.41 8.39 -1.45
C TRP A 365 -23.44 8.23 -0.32
N PHE A 366 -24.02 9.31 0.19
CA PHE A 366 -25.05 9.24 1.24
C PHE A 366 -26.43 8.74 0.75
N THR A 367 -26.63 8.63 -0.56
CA THR A 367 -27.94 8.29 -1.16
C THR A 367 -28.14 6.80 -1.42
N ASN A 368 -27.14 5.98 -1.11
CA ASN A 368 -27.12 4.53 -1.32
C ASN A 368 -27.31 4.10 -2.78
N VAL A 369 -26.86 4.94 -3.72
CA VAL A 369 -26.97 4.70 -5.16
C VAL A 369 -25.91 3.73 -5.68
N PHE A 370 -24.74 3.66 -5.06
CA PHE A 370 -23.62 2.84 -5.54
C PHE A 370 -22.93 1.95 -4.46
N GLY A 371 -23.48 1.88 -3.25
CA GLY A 371 -23.00 1.01 -2.18
C GLY A 371 -21.78 1.55 -1.41
N GLY A 372 -21.31 0.77 -0.43
CA GLY A 372 -20.22 1.20 0.46
C GLY A 372 -20.64 2.26 1.47
N ASN A 373 -21.93 2.44 1.69
CA ASN A 373 -22.50 3.47 2.55
C ASN A 373 -22.08 3.30 4.02
N PRO A 374 -21.94 4.40 4.79
CA PRO A 374 -21.85 4.30 6.23
C PRO A 374 -23.19 3.78 6.78
N VAL A 375 -23.12 2.73 7.61
CA VAL A 375 -24.28 2.08 8.27
C VAL A 375 -24.73 2.90 9.47
#